data_AF-A0A8H3X4L3-F1
#
_entry.id   AF-A0A8H3X4L3-F1
#
_cell.length_a   1.000
_cell.length_b   1.000
_cell.length_c   1.000
_cell.angle_alpha   90.00
_cell.angle_beta   90.00
_cell.angle_gamma   90.00
#
_symmetry.space_group_name_H-M   'P 1'
#
loop_
_entity.id
_entity.type
_entity.pdbx_description
1 polymer ?
#
loop_
_entity_poly.entity_id
_entity_poly.type
_entity_poly.pdbx_seq_one_letter_code
_entity_poly.pdbx_strand_id
1 'polypeptide(L)'
;MSTISGKTKFSESPTATESPITSILNTPRISASIDPTAAAHPPTPLPNNHQRYKDLLIFEERLKQNLHQLQRRSYKYEAFLGSICLSLPILLYAVFVYKSDNPTFQFFSKLLLFVAIITLALFFMKNIYSEKVRVASRFVPQCNRVLRQYNMHFNVNGGEIVFHKKVPKKFQEGFERYRQMYYTKKSQRAKEREEKEKMGK
;
A
#
# COMPACT_ATOMS: atom_id res chain seq x y z
N MET A 1 -35.64 17.06 -62.39
CA MET A 1 -34.43 16.21 -62.34
C MET A 1 -34.60 15.21 -61.21
N SER A 2 -34.20 13.97 -61.47
CA SER A 2 -34.81 12.75 -60.97
C SER A 2 -34.14 12.18 -59.70
N THR A 3 -34.98 11.63 -58.81
CA THR A 3 -34.91 10.32 -58.11
C THR A 3 -33.70 9.92 -57.22
N ILE A 4 -34.01 9.04 -56.24
CA ILE A 4 -33.23 7.94 -55.61
C ILE A 4 -32.79 8.27 -54.16
N SER A 5 -33.50 7.79 -53.11
CA SER A 5 -33.50 6.45 -52.50
C SER A 5 -32.21 6.05 -51.78
N GLY A 6 -32.29 5.65 -50.50
CA GLY A 6 -31.19 4.99 -49.79
C GLY A 6 -31.39 4.91 -48.28
N LYS A 7 -31.10 3.77 -47.68
CA LYS A 7 -31.59 3.28 -46.39
C LYS A 7 -30.39 2.83 -45.52
N THR A 8 -30.49 3.04 -44.20
CA THR A 8 -29.91 2.24 -43.08
C THR A 8 -28.39 2.17 -42.77
N LYS A 9 -28.12 2.41 -41.46
CA LYS A 9 -27.36 1.59 -40.46
C LYS A 9 -25.90 1.95 -40.04
N PHE A 10 -25.79 2.22 -38.73
CA PHE A 10 -24.92 1.60 -37.70
C PHE A 10 -23.56 2.23 -37.28
N SER A 11 -23.31 2.18 -35.95
CA SER A 11 -22.06 2.42 -35.18
C SER A 11 -21.46 3.84 -35.21
N GLU A 12 -20.87 4.43 -34.17
CA GLU A 12 -20.07 3.87 -33.07
C GLU A 12 -19.93 4.89 -31.89
N SER A 13 -19.57 4.37 -30.73
CA SER A 13 -19.43 5.02 -29.41
C SER A 13 -18.28 6.04 -29.30
N PRO A 14 -18.37 7.06 -28.41
CA PRO A 14 -17.20 7.78 -27.91
C PRO A 14 -16.50 6.99 -26.79
N THR A 15 -15.16 7.03 -26.83
CA THR A 15 -14.19 6.33 -25.99
C THR A 15 -14.27 6.74 -24.53
N ALA A 16 -14.57 5.78 -23.65
CA ALA A 16 -14.53 5.93 -22.20
C ALA A 16 -13.17 5.47 -21.64
N THR A 17 -12.65 6.33 -20.77
CA THR A 17 -11.64 6.12 -19.73
C THR A 17 -11.61 4.70 -19.15
N GLU A 18 -10.58 3.92 -19.47
CA GLU A 18 -10.30 2.65 -18.79
C GLU A 18 -9.70 2.91 -17.40
N SER A 19 -10.51 2.62 -16.38
CA SER A 19 -10.07 2.37 -15.01
C SER A 19 -10.16 0.85 -14.79
N PRO A 20 -9.10 0.13 -14.38
CA PRO A 20 -9.13 -1.32 -14.29
C PRO A 20 -9.67 -1.76 -12.93
N ILE A 21 -10.92 -1.43 -12.62
CA ILE A 21 -11.62 -1.96 -11.45
C ILE A 21 -13.09 -2.12 -11.80
N THR A 22 -13.48 -3.24 -12.42
CA THR A 22 -14.77 -3.94 -12.24
C THR A 22 -14.79 -5.18 -13.14
N SER A 23 -14.47 -6.35 -12.59
CA SER A 23 -14.84 -7.65 -13.19
C SER A 23 -14.62 -8.79 -12.19
N ILE A 24 -15.38 -8.80 -11.10
CA ILE A 24 -15.59 -10.03 -10.32
C ILE A 24 -17.07 -10.17 -9.96
N LEU A 25 -17.89 -10.46 -10.97
CA LEU A 25 -19.16 -11.15 -10.79
C LEU A 25 -19.48 -11.92 -12.07
N ASN A 26 -18.86 -13.10 -12.21
CA ASN A 26 -19.47 -14.16 -13.00
C ASN A 26 -19.01 -15.51 -12.43
N THR A 27 -19.90 -16.15 -11.68
CA THR A 27 -19.73 -17.51 -11.18
C THR A 27 -20.56 -18.43 -12.07
N PRO A 28 -19.96 -19.36 -12.84
CA PRO A 28 -20.71 -20.48 -13.37
C PRO A 28 -20.90 -21.50 -12.25
N ARG A 29 -22.16 -21.78 -11.93
CA ARG A 29 -22.62 -22.89 -11.11
C ARG A 29 -22.23 -24.20 -11.81
N ILE A 30 -21.15 -24.85 -11.37
CA ILE A 30 -20.77 -26.17 -11.87
C ILE A 30 -21.68 -27.21 -11.20
N SER A 31 -22.66 -27.70 -11.95
CA SER A 31 -23.41 -28.92 -11.64
C SER A 31 -22.44 -30.11 -11.74
N ALA A 32 -22.22 -30.81 -10.63
CA ALA A 32 -21.45 -32.04 -10.59
C ALA A 32 -22.34 -33.22 -11.02
N SER A 33 -22.18 -33.70 -12.25
CA SER A 33 -22.56 -35.06 -12.65
C SER A 33 -21.44 -36.01 -12.24
N ILE A 34 -21.78 -37.01 -11.42
CA ILE A 34 -20.89 -38.08 -10.98
C ILE A 34 -20.80 -39.09 -12.12
N ASP A 35 -19.60 -39.29 -12.66
CA ASP A 35 -19.30 -40.41 -13.57
C ASP A 35 -18.09 -41.17 -12.99
N PRO A 36 -18.23 -42.45 -12.58
CA PRO A 36 -17.15 -43.22 -11.99
C PRO A 36 -16.55 -44.10 -13.08
N THR A 37 -15.39 -43.73 -13.63
CA THR A 37 -14.33 -44.61 -14.20
C THR A 37 -13.51 -43.83 -15.23
N ALA A 38 -12.41 -43.22 -14.78
CA ALA A 38 -11.27 -42.90 -15.62
C ALA A 38 -10.03 -42.78 -14.72
N ALA A 39 -9.34 -43.91 -14.56
CA ALA A 39 -8.04 -43.97 -13.91
C ALA A 39 -6.98 -43.24 -14.77
N ALA A 40 -5.94 -42.74 -14.08
CA ALA A 40 -4.68 -42.16 -14.57
C ALA A 40 -4.63 -40.64 -14.84
N HIS A 41 -4.75 -39.85 -13.77
CA HIS A 41 -3.94 -38.63 -13.66
C HIS A 41 -2.57 -38.99 -13.05
N PRO A 42 -1.44 -38.48 -13.56
CA PRO A 42 -0.15 -38.64 -12.90
C PRO A 42 -0.23 -38.02 -11.49
N PRO A 43 0.44 -38.60 -10.47
CA PRO A 43 0.48 -38.01 -9.16
C PRO A 43 1.10 -36.63 -9.33
N THR A 44 0.32 -35.59 -9.04
CA THR A 44 0.83 -34.23 -8.96
C THR A 44 2.03 -34.31 -8.02
N PRO A 45 3.26 -33.97 -8.47
CA PRO A 45 4.42 -34.08 -7.61
C PRO A 45 4.14 -33.19 -6.42
N LEU A 46 4.08 -33.79 -5.23
CA LEU A 46 3.79 -33.10 -3.97
C LEU A 46 4.66 -31.84 -3.96
N PRO A 47 4.08 -30.63 -4.08
CA PRO A 47 4.88 -29.44 -4.26
C PRO A 47 5.80 -29.35 -3.06
N ASN A 48 7.11 -29.37 -3.34
CA ASN A 48 8.14 -29.36 -2.32
C ASN A 48 7.79 -28.30 -1.27
N ASN A 49 7.60 -28.72 -0.01
CA ASN A 49 7.19 -27.82 1.08
C ASN A 49 8.08 -26.57 1.15
N HIS A 50 9.36 -26.70 0.74
CA HIS A 50 10.30 -25.60 0.58
C HIS A 50 9.81 -24.50 -0.37
N GLN A 51 9.27 -24.83 -1.54
CA GLN A 51 8.75 -23.82 -2.49
C GLN A 51 7.55 -23.09 -1.92
N ARG A 52 6.64 -23.83 -1.25
CA ARG A 52 5.49 -23.25 -0.55
C ARG A 52 5.93 -22.25 0.53
N TYR A 53 6.93 -22.59 1.33
CA TYR A 53 7.47 -21.70 2.36
C TYR A 53 8.14 -20.48 1.74
N LYS A 54 8.89 -20.67 0.65
CA LYS A 54 9.52 -19.59 -0.10
C LYS A 54 8.48 -18.59 -0.65
N ASP A 55 7.43 -19.08 -1.28
CA ASP A 55 6.37 -18.24 -1.85
C ASP A 55 5.62 -17.45 -0.77
N LEU A 56 5.32 -18.08 0.37
CA LEU A 56 4.73 -17.42 1.54
C LEU A 56 5.60 -16.30 2.07
N LEU A 57 6.90 -16.54 2.18
CA LEU A 57 7.85 -15.55 2.68
C LEU A 57 8.02 -14.38 1.70
N ILE A 58 8.05 -14.66 0.39
CA ILE A 58 8.05 -13.62 -0.65
C ILE A 58 6.77 -12.79 -0.57
N PHE A 59 5.64 -13.44 -0.38
CA PHE A 59 4.35 -12.77 -0.25
C PHE A 59 4.29 -11.86 0.99
N GLU A 60 4.80 -12.32 2.13
CA GLU A 60 4.98 -11.52 3.35
C GLU A 60 5.84 -10.28 3.10
N GLU A 61 7.00 -10.45 2.45
CA GLU A 61 7.89 -9.34 2.14
C GLU A 61 7.23 -8.33 1.18
N ARG A 62 6.44 -8.80 0.20
CA ARG A 62 5.67 -7.93 -0.71
C ARG A 62 4.59 -7.14 0.02
N LEU A 63 3.86 -7.77 0.95
CA LEU A 63 2.88 -7.11 1.81
C LEU A 63 3.54 -6.00 2.63
N LYS A 64 4.67 -6.31 3.25
CA LYS A 64 5.45 -5.37 4.06
C LYS A 64 5.97 -4.20 3.22
N GLN A 65 6.48 -4.48 2.03
CA GLN A 65 6.94 -3.45 1.10
C GLN A 65 5.79 -2.52 0.65
N ASN A 66 4.63 -3.09 0.31
CA ASN A 66 3.46 -2.30 -0.07
C ASN A 66 2.97 -1.43 1.10
N LEU A 67 2.93 -1.96 2.32
CA LEU A 67 2.57 -1.19 3.51
C LEU A 67 3.55 -0.02 3.75
N HIS A 68 4.85 -0.30 3.67
CA HIS A 68 5.88 0.72 3.89
C HIS A 68 5.86 1.82 2.83
N GLN A 69 5.61 1.50 1.56
CA GLN A 69 5.44 2.52 0.51
C GLN A 69 4.26 3.44 0.81
N LEU A 70 3.16 2.87 1.32
CA LEU A 70 1.96 3.60 1.71
C LEU A 70 2.25 4.58 2.87
N GLN A 71 3.03 4.16 3.86
CA GLN A 71 3.45 4.97 5.00
C GLN A 71 4.52 6.02 4.63
N ARG A 72 5.50 5.69 3.80
CA ARG A 72 6.57 6.63 3.41
C ARG A 72 6.03 7.83 2.64
N ARG A 73 4.93 7.65 1.91
CA ARG A 73 4.25 8.75 1.21
C ARG A 73 3.59 9.75 2.16
N SER A 74 3.28 9.39 3.42
CA SER A 74 2.58 10.29 4.36
C SER A 74 3.50 11.19 5.19
N TYR A 75 4.74 10.77 5.50
CA TYR A 75 5.62 11.50 6.43
C TYR A 75 6.07 12.89 5.95
N LYS A 76 6.26 13.08 4.64
CA LYS A 76 6.70 14.37 4.07
C LYS A 76 5.68 15.50 4.31
N TYR A 77 4.41 15.13 4.38
CA TYR A 77 3.29 16.05 4.52
C TYR A 77 3.06 16.47 5.98
N GLU A 78 3.35 15.57 6.92
CA GLU A 78 3.29 15.84 8.35
C GLU A 78 4.36 16.85 8.77
N ALA A 79 5.59 16.72 8.26
CA ALA A 79 6.65 17.70 8.49
C ALA A 79 6.30 19.10 7.93
N PHE A 80 5.66 19.15 6.76
CA PHE A 80 5.21 20.42 6.16
C PHE A 80 4.04 21.04 6.94
N LEU A 81 3.10 20.23 7.44
CA LEU A 81 2.07 20.74 8.34
C LEU A 81 2.67 21.27 9.63
N GLY A 82 3.60 20.51 10.22
CA GLY A 82 4.31 20.90 11.44
C GLY A 82 5.03 22.22 11.27
N SER A 83 5.69 22.45 10.12
CA SER A 83 6.38 23.72 9.85
C SER A 83 5.42 24.90 9.66
N ILE A 84 4.25 24.70 9.06
CA ILE A 84 3.20 25.74 9.00
C ILE A 84 2.65 26.03 10.41
N CYS A 85 2.39 24.98 11.19
CA CYS A 85 1.83 25.11 12.53
C CYS A 85 2.80 25.82 13.49
N LEU A 86 4.11 25.61 13.33
CA LEU A 86 5.15 26.27 14.11
C LEU A 86 5.44 27.70 13.63
N SER A 87 5.32 27.97 12.31
CA SER A 87 5.54 29.31 11.76
C SER A 87 4.40 30.29 12.07
N LEU A 88 3.15 29.83 12.22
CA LEU A 88 2.01 30.67 12.59
C LEU A 88 2.18 31.46 13.90
N PRO A 89 2.50 30.84 15.07
CA PRO A 89 2.69 31.58 16.30
C PRO A 89 3.90 32.52 16.25
N ILE A 90 4.97 32.15 15.53
CA ILE A 90 6.14 33.01 15.33
C ILE A 90 5.77 34.27 14.55
N LEU A 91 5.04 34.13 13.44
CA LEU A 91 4.59 35.25 12.63
C LEU A 91 3.57 36.11 13.38
N LEU A 92 2.66 35.51 14.16
CA LEU A 92 1.73 36.24 15.02
C LEU A 92 2.47 37.07 16.07
N TYR A 93 3.47 36.50 16.75
CA TYR A 93 4.30 37.24 17.70
C TYR A 93 5.05 38.40 17.02
N ALA A 94 5.63 38.15 15.84
CA ALA A 94 6.34 39.16 15.06
C ALA A 94 5.44 40.31 14.59
N VAL A 95 4.15 40.05 14.31
CA VAL A 95 3.20 41.07 13.86
C VAL A 95 2.56 41.84 15.02
N PHE A 96 2.22 41.17 16.12
CA PHE A 96 1.45 41.77 17.22
C PHE A 96 2.32 42.35 18.35
N VAL A 97 3.44 41.70 18.69
CA VAL A 97 4.25 42.07 19.86
C VAL A 97 5.53 42.80 19.45
N TYR A 98 6.15 42.39 18.34
CA TYR A 98 7.38 43.01 17.87
C TYR A 98 7.09 44.26 17.04
N LYS A 99 7.08 45.43 17.69
CA LYS A 99 6.99 46.74 17.01
C LYS A 99 8.36 47.10 16.41
N SER A 100 8.66 46.56 15.23
CA SER A 100 9.87 46.91 14.46
C SER A 100 9.73 48.31 13.86
N ASP A 101 10.73 49.17 14.05
CA ASP A 101 10.79 50.50 13.40
C ASP A 101 10.94 50.42 11.87
N ASN A 102 11.33 49.24 11.34
CA ASN A 102 11.45 49.03 9.90
C ASN A 102 10.07 48.74 9.29
N PRO A 103 9.47 49.67 8.52
CA PRO A 103 8.13 49.48 7.96
C PRO A 103 8.09 48.28 7.01
N THR A 104 9.17 48.08 6.24
CA THR A 104 9.36 46.95 5.32
C THR A 104 9.19 45.60 6.02
N PHE A 105 9.80 45.43 7.19
CA PHE A 105 9.70 44.18 7.96
C PHE A 105 8.24 43.89 8.38
N GLN A 106 7.50 44.91 8.81
CA GLN A 106 6.09 44.74 9.18
C GLN A 106 5.20 44.36 7.98
N PHE A 107 5.42 44.98 6.80
CA PHE A 107 4.70 44.61 5.58
C PHE A 107 4.99 43.16 5.18
N PHE A 108 6.26 42.74 5.21
CA PHE A 108 6.63 41.35 4.91
C PHE A 108 6.02 40.37 5.91
N SER A 109 6.11 40.62 7.22
CA SER A 109 5.52 39.73 8.23
C SER A 109 3.99 39.59 8.08
N LYS A 110 3.28 40.67 7.76
CA LYS A 110 1.83 40.64 7.48
C LYS A 110 1.50 39.89 6.19
N LEU A 111 2.30 40.08 5.14
CA LEU A 111 2.15 39.35 3.87
C LEU A 111 2.40 37.85 4.07
N LEU A 112 3.47 37.48 4.79
CA LEU A 112 3.78 36.09 5.13
C LEU A 112 2.68 35.47 6.01
N LEU A 113 2.10 36.23 6.94
CA LEU A 113 0.97 35.78 7.75
C LEU A 113 -0.26 35.47 6.88
N PHE A 114 -0.59 36.34 5.92
CA PHE A 114 -1.70 36.10 5.00
C PHE A 114 -1.46 34.86 4.11
N VAL A 115 -0.24 34.71 3.58
CA VAL A 115 0.17 33.52 2.80
C VAL A 115 0.11 32.25 3.66
N ALA A 116 0.54 32.30 4.93
CA ALA A 116 0.47 31.17 5.85
C ALA A 116 -0.98 30.76 6.13
N ILE A 117 -1.87 31.72 6.36
CA ILE A 117 -3.31 31.47 6.55
C ILE A 117 -3.94 30.85 5.30
N ILE A 118 -3.68 31.40 4.11
CA ILE A 118 -4.18 30.82 2.85
C ILE A 118 -3.64 29.41 2.66
N THR A 119 -2.36 29.19 2.91
CA THR A 119 -1.73 27.86 2.78
C THR A 119 -2.36 26.86 3.76
N LEU A 120 -2.65 27.28 4.99
CA LEU A 120 -3.36 26.48 5.99
C LEU A 120 -4.80 26.18 5.56
N ALA A 121 -5.52 27.17 5.05
CA ALA A 121 -6.88 26.97 4.55
C ALA A 121 -6.90 25.99 3.36
N LEU A 122 -5.97 26.12 2.42
CA LEU A 122 -5.79 25.17 1.32
C LEU A 122 -5.43 23.79 1.84
N PHE A 123 -4.63 23.68 2.90
CA PHE A 123 -4.30 22.40 3.53
C PHE A 123 -5.53 21.70 4.10
N PHE A 124 -6.38 22.43 4.84
CA PHE A 124 -7.62 21.90 5.40
C PHE A 124 -8.66 21.57 4.31
N MET A 125 -8.89 22.49 3.37
CA MET A 125 -9.82 22.30 2.24
C MET A 125 -9.41 21.13 1.37
N LYS A 126 -8.11 20.96 1.13
CA LYS A 126 -7.59 19.88 0.29
C LYS A 126 -7.76 18.51 0.94
N ASN A 127 -8.03 18.39 2.25
CA ASN A 127 -8.41 17.17 2.99
C ASN A 127 -7.55 15.91 2.69
N ILE A 128 -6.36 16.09 2.11
CA ILE A 128 -5.47 14.99 1.67
C ILE A 128 -4.81 14.31 2.88
N TYR A 129 -4.73 15.00 4.01
CA TYR A 129 -4.02 14.55 5.21
C TYR A 129 -4.75 13.43 5.94
N SER A 130 -6.09 13.49 6.02
CA SER A 130 -6.88 12.39 6.58
C SER A 130 -6.92 11.20 5.62
N GLU A 131 -7.00 11.46 4.32
CA GLU A 131 -7.23 10.42 3.32
C GLU A 131 -6.04 9.47 3.16
N LYS A 132 -4.80 9.97 3.29
CA LYS A 132 -3.61 9.11 3.13
C LYS A 132 -3.26 8.29 4.38
N VAL A 133 -3.49 8.83 5.57
CA VAL A 133 -3.39 8.05 6.83
C VAL A 133 -4.50 6.98 6.89
N ARG A 134 -5.69 7.29 6.36
CA ARG A 134 -6.82 6.36 6.28
C ARG A 134 -6.62 5.24 5.24
N VAL A 135 -5.88 5.49 4.17
CA VAL A 135 -5.53 4.48 3.16
C VAL A 135 -4.57 3.44 3.74
N ALA A 136 -3.55 3.86 4.49
CA ALA A 136 -2.65 2.93 5.19
C ALA A 136 -3.39 2.08 6.23
N SER A 137 -4.33 2.68 6.97
CA SER A 137 -5.13 1.94 7.95
C SER A 137 -6.20 1.03 7.32
N ARG A 138 -6.61 1.28 6.07
CA ARG A 138 -7.53 0.40 5.33
C ARG A 138 -6.84 -0.73 4.55
N PHE A 139 -5.56 -0.57 4.20
CA PHE A 139 -4.80 -1.59 3.47
C PHE A 139 -4.83 -2.95 4.18
N VAL A 140 -4.62 -2.95 5.50
CA VAL A 140 -4.52 -4.18 6.29
C VAL A 140 -5.86 -4.89 6.44
N PRO A 141 -6.97 -4.23 6.83
CA PRO A 141 -8.29 -4.84 6.78
C PRO A 141 -8.65 -5.38 5.39
N GLN A 142 -8.25 -4.71 4.32
CA GLN A 142 -8.52 -5.13 2.94
C GLN A 142 -7.72 -6.39 2.56
N CYS A 143 -6.42 -6.46 2.89
CA CYS A 143 -5.63 -7.68 2.73
C CYS A 143 -6.17 -8.82 3.58
N ASN A 144 -6.54 -8.52 4.84
CA ASN A 144 -7.03 -9.52 5.78
C ASN A 144 -8.36 -10.15 5.35
N ARG A 145 -9.21 -9.44 4.60
CA ARG A 145 -10.42 -10.01 3.98
C ARG A 145 -10.09 -11.16 3.03
N VAL A 146 -9.05 -11.01 2.21
CA VAL A 146 -8.61 -12.04 1.26
C VAL A 146 -7.83 -13.13 1.98
N LEU A 147 -6.89 -12.76 2.87
CA LEU A 147 -6.07 -13.70 3.64
C LEU A 147 -6.88 -14.65 4.51
N ARG A 148 -8.05 -14.21 5.00
CA ARG A 148 -8.96 -15.03 5.79
C ARG A 148 -9.45 -16.26 5.03
N GLN A 149 -9.62 -16.18 3.71
CA GLN A 149 -9.98 -17.33 2.87
C GLN A 149 -8.91 -18.43 2.92
N TYR A 150 -7.65 -18.03 3.12
CA TYR A 150 -6.51 -18.92 3.27
C TYR A 150 -6.15 -19.24 4.73
N ASN A 151 -7.05 -18.92 5.69
CA ASN A 151 -6.81 -19.09 7.12
C ASN A 151 -5.54 -18.36 7.62
N MET A 152 -5.22 -17.22 7.03
CA MET A 152 -4.09 -16.36 7.38
C MET A 152 -4.56 -14.95 7.72
N HIS A 153 -3.76 -14.18 8.45
CA HIS A 153 -3.91 -12.74 8.58
C HIS A 153 -2.54 -12.06 8.65
N PHE A 154 -2.49 -10.81 8.20
CA PHE A 154 -1.30 -9.99 8.22
C PHE A 154 -1.31 -9.08 9.45
N ASN A 155 -0.25 -9.12 10.24
CA ASN A 155 -0.06 -8.27 11.40
C ASN A 155 0.82 -7.06 11.04
N VAL A 156 0.28 -5.85 11.20
CA VAL A 156 0.99 -4.59 10.95
C VAL A 156 2.19 -4.35 11.85
N ASN A 157 2.12 -4.79 13.11
CA ASN A 157 3.14 -4.47 14.10
C ASN A 157 4.39 -5.33 13.91
N GLY A 158 4.21 -6.59 13.53
CA GLY A 158 5.32 -7.49 13.18
C GLY A 158 5.73 -7.38 11.71
N GLY A 159 4.81 -6.95 10.83
CA GLY A 159 4.96 -7.11 9.39
C GLY A 159 4.99 -8.57 8.95
N GLU A 160 4.39 -9.45 9.75
CA GLU A 160 4.43 -10.90 9.58
C GLU A 160 3.05 -11.47 9.27
N ILE A 161 3.02 -12.57 8.52
CA ILE A 161 1.81 -13.37 8.31
C ILE A 161 1.67 -14.36 9.46
N VAL A 162 0.47 -14.41 10.03
CA VAL A 162 0.10 -15.31 11.13
C VAL A 162 -1.02 -16.24 10.67
N PHE A 163 -0.89 -17.52 11.01
CA PHE A 163 -1.88 -18.54 10.66
C PHE A 163 -2.96 -18.66 11.73
N HIS A 164 -4.18 -18.99 11.28
CA HIS A 164 -5.20 -19.48 12.18
C HIS A 164 -4.91 -20.91 12.63
N LYS A 165 -5.46 -21.29 13.79
CA LYS A 165 -5.38 -22.64 14.37
C LYS A 165 -5.88 -23.77 13.45
N LYS A 166 -6.62 -23.43 12.39
CA LYS A 166 -7.12 -24.37 11.37
C LYS A 166 -6.01 -24.91 10.46
N VAL A 167 -4.87 -24.20 10.35
CA VAL A 167 -3.72 -24.67 9.57
C VAL A 167 -2.96 -25.73 10.37
N PRO A 168 -2.60 -26.89 9.79
CA PRO A 168 -1.89 -27.95 10.51
C PRO A 168 -0.61 -27.46 11.18
N LYS A 169 -0.39 -27.84 12.45
CA LYS A 169 0.80 -27.40 13.21
C LYS A 169 2.13 -27.80 12.56
N LYS A 170 2.19 -28.98 11.94
CA LYS A 170 3.37 -29.44 11.18
C LYS A 170 3.79 -28.44 10.08
N PHE A 171 2.82 -27.79 9.44
CA PHE A 171 3.07 -26.78 8.43
C PHE A 171 3.52 -25.46 9.05
N GLN A 172 2.86 -25.02 10.14
CA GLN A 172 3.22 -23.80 10.86
C GLN A 172 4.67 -23.87 11.35
N GLU A 173 5.04 -24.96 12.04
CA GLU A 173 6.40 -25.20 12.54
C GLU A 173 7.42 -25.30 11.40
N GLY A 174 7.06 -25.96 10.28
CA GLY A 174 7.91 -26.05 9.10
C GLY A 174 8.20 -24.69 8.47
N PHE A 175 7.18 -23.84 8.36
CA PHE A 175 7.32 -22.48 7.85
C PHE A 175 8.09 -21.58 8.83
N GLU A 176 7.82 -21.65 10.13
CA GLU A 176 8.55 -20.88 11.15
C GLU A 176 10.05 -21.21 11.13
N ARG A 177 10.41 -22.50 11.04
CA ARG A 177 11.81 -22.93 10.89
C ARG A 177 12.42 -22.37 9.61
N TYR A 178 11.70 -22.38 8.49
CA TYR A 178 12.17 -21.80 7.24
C TYR A 178 12.39 -20.28 7.36
N ARG A 179 11.45 -19.57 7.98
CA ARG A 179 11.51 -18.12 8.26
C ARG A 179 12.72 -17.79 9.13
N GLN A 180 12.94 -18.53 10.22
CA GLN A 180 14.11 -18.37 11.10
C GLN A 180 15.42 -18.58 10.33
N MET A 181 15.54 -19.67 9.57
CA MET A 181 16.72 -19.94 8.74
C MET A 181 17.00 -18.81 7.75
N TYR A 182 15.95 -18.27 7.11
CA TYR A 182 16.09 -17.15 6.19
C TYR A 182 16.63 -15.89 6.87
N TYR A 183 16.06 -15.49 8.03
CA TYR A 183 16.50 -14.28 8.73
C TYR A 183 17.90 -14.42 9.34
N THR A 184 18.22 -15.60 9.90
CA THR A 184 19.59 -15.91 10.35
C THR A 184 20.58 -15.73 9.21
N LYS A 185 20.31 -16.32 8.05
CA LYS A 185 21.17 -16.20 6.86
C LYS A 185 21.25 -14.76 6.33
N LYS A 186 20.16 -14.00 6.38
CA LYS A 186 20.13 -12.57 5.99
C LYS A 186 21.00 -11.73 6.92
N SER A 187 20.93 -11.97 8.23
CA SER A 187 21.74 -11.26 9.23
C SER A 187 23.24 -11.57 9.12
N GLN A 188 23.59 -12.85 8.88
CA GLN A 188 24.99 -13.28 8.69
C GLN A 188 25.60 -12.59 7.47
N ARG A 189 24.89 -12.60 6.34
CA ARG A 189 25.34 -11.92 5.11
C ARG A 189 25.49 -10.41 5.26
N ALA A 190 24.71 -9.76 6.13
CA ALA A 190 24.86 -8.34 6.41
C ALA A 190 26.17 -8.09 7.20
N LYS A 191 26.41 -8.87 8.26
CA LYS A 191 27.65 -8.80 9.05
C LYS A 191 28.90 -9.07 8.20
N GLU A 192 28.88 -10.11 7.37
CA GLU A 192 29.98 -10.43 6.46
C GLU A 192 30.28 -9.28 5.48
N ARG A 193 29.25 -8.54 5.03
CA ARG A 193 29.44 -7.37 4.16
C ARG A 193 30.06 -6.20 4.91
N GLU A 194 29.59 -5.94 6.13
CA GLU A 194 30.15 -4.90 7.01
C GLU A 194 31.60 -5.19 7.40
N GLU A 195 31.94 -6.45 7.69
CA GLU A 195 33.31 -6.88 7.98
C GLU A 195 34.22 -6.71 6.77
N LYS A 196 33.75 -7.07 5.57
CA LYS A 196 34.49 -6.83 4.31
C LYS A 196 34.69 -5.34 4.03
N GLU A 197 33.70 -4.51 4.31
CA GLU A 197 33.81 -3.05 4.14
C GLU A 197 34.82 -2.43 5.13
N LYS A 198 34.91 -2.96 6.35
CA LYS A 198 35.88 -2.51 7.36
C LYS A 198 37.31 -2.97 7.08
N MET A 199 37.50 -4.16 6.49
CA MET A 199 38.82 -4.71 6.19
C MET A 199 39.40 -4.19 4.85
N GLY A 200 38.56 -3.60 4.00
CA GLY A 200 38.96 -2.97 2.73
C GLY A 200 39.14 -1.45 2.80
N LYS A 201 39.11 -0.86 4.00
CA LYS A 201 39.37 0.56 4.30
C LYS A 201 40.60 0.69 5.17
#